data_AF-A0A060CPU3-F1
#
_entry.id   AF-A0A060CPU3-F1
#
_cell.length_a   1.000
_cell.length_b   1.000
_cell.length_c   1.000
_cell.angle_alpha   90.00
_cell.angle_beta   90.00
_cell.angle_gamma   90.00
#
_symmetry.space_group_name_H-M   'P 1'
#
loop_
_entity.id
_entity.type
_entity.pdbx_description
1 polymer ?
#
loop_
_entity_poly.entity_id
_entity_poly.type
_entity_poly.pdbx_seq_one_letter_code
_entity_poly.pdbx_strand_id
1 'polypeptide(L)'
;IRHFSARSLCLICLPFLLYLSFFYVHFAILINSGPGDGFMSPAFQEGLVGSELNTNSSAIPYLSDIVFKHKELSVYLHSHLDKYPLRYDDGRISSAGQQVTGYNHFRL
;
A
#
# COMPACT_ATOMS: atom_id res chain seq x y z
N ILE A 1 -12.96 44.53 8.56
CA ILE A 1 -12.66 43.29 9.34
C ILE A 1 -13.90 42.41 9.52
N ARG A 2 -14.99 42.85 10.15
CA ARG A 2 -16.20 42.02 10.38
C ARG A 2 -16.76 41.33 9.13
N HIS A 3 -16.88 42.04 8.01
CA HIS A 3 -17.34 41.45 6.74
C HIS A 3 -16.33 40.48 6.11
N PHE A 4 -15.04 40.72 6.31
CA PHE A 4 -13.99 39.83 5.80
C PHE A 4 -13.99 38.50 6.57
N SER A 5 -14.07 38.54 7.90
CA SER A 5 -14.18 37.36 8.75
C SER A 5 -15.44 36.55 8.46
N ALA A 6 -16.60 37.21 8.31
CA ALA A 6 -17.86 36.52 7.97
C ALA A 6 -17.78 35.81 6.61
N ARG A 7 -17.16 36.42 5.60
CA ARG A 7 -16.96 35.81 4.27
C ARG A 7 -16.00 34.63 4.33
N SER A 8 -14.89 34.74 5.07
CA SER A 8 -13.95 33.64 5.26
C SER A 8 -14.61 32.43 5.93
N LEU A 9 -15.39 32.66 7.00
CA LEU A 9 -16.10 31.59 7.70
C LEU A 9 -17.16 30.92 6.81
N CYS A 10 -17.95 31.70 6.06
CA CYS A 10 -19.04 31.15 5.25
C CYS A 10 -18.56 30.50 3.94
N LEU A 11 -17.55 31.07 3.29
CA LEU A 11 -17.10 30.61 1.96
C LEU A 11 -15.92 29.62 2.02
N ILE A 12 -15.24 29.49 3.15
CA ILE A 12 -14.10 28.58 3.32
C ILE A 12 -14.40 27.57 4.42
N CYS A 13 -14.57 28.02 5.67
CA CYS A 13 -14.69 27.10 6.80
C CYS A 13 -15.94 26.23 6.70
N LEU A 14 -17.09 26.82 6.39
CA LEU A 14 -18.36 26.10 6.30
C LEU A 14 -18.36 25.02 5.19
N PRO A 15 -18.02 25.31 3.92
CA PRO A 15 -17.97 24.26 2.90
C PRO A 15 -16.86 23.23 3.18
N PHE A 16 -15.74 23.64 3.77
CA PHE A 16 -14.68 22.71 4.17
C PHE A 16 -15.15 21.72 5.23
N LEU A 17 -15.80 22.19 6.30
CA LEU A 17 -16.33 21.32 7.36
C LEU A 17 -17.44 20.41 6.84
N LEU A 18 -18.31 20.93 5.96
CA LEU A 18 -19.38 20.16 5.33
C LEU A 18 -18.83 19.07 4.40
N TYR A 19 -17.75 19.36 3.66
CA TYR A 19 -17.06 18.35 2.86
C TYR A 19 -16.48 17.25 3.76
N LEU A 20 -15.75 17.62 4.82
CA LEU A 20 -15.17 16.66 5.75
C LEU A 20 -16.23 15.83 6.49
N SER A 21 -17.38 16.40 6.83
CA SER A 21 -18.45 15.67 7.53
C SER A 21 -19.05 14.57 6.66
N PHE A 22 -19.20 14.78 5.35
CA PHE A 22 -19.64 13.72 4.44
C PHE A 22 -18.64 12.56 4.40
N PHE A 23 -17.34 12.84 4.32
CA PHE A 23 -16.31 11.78 4.38
C PHE A 23 -16.29 11.07 5.72
N TYR A 24 -16.46 11.80 6.83
CA TYR A 24 -16.58 11.21 8.16
C TYR A 24 -17.75 10.23 8.24
N VAL A 25 -18.95 10.65 7.82
CA VAL A 25 -20.13 9.78 7.80
C VAL A 25 -19.94 8.60 6.86
N HIS A 26 -19.36 8.82 5.68
CA HIS A 26 -19.07 7.76 4.72
C HIS A 26 -18.19 6.65 5.34
N PHE A 27 -17.05 7.02 5.94
CA PHE A 27 -16.16 6.05 6.58
C PHE A 27 -16.72 5.45 7.87
N ALA A 28 -17.58 6.18 8.60
CA ALA A 28 -18.22 5.67 9.80
C ALA A 28 -19.28 4.58 9.49
N ILE A 29 -19.93 4.65 8.32
CA ILE A 29 -20.94 3.66 7.91
C ILE A 29 -20.31 2.48 7.17
N LEU A 30 -19.36 2.73 6.26
CA LEU A 30 -18.70 1.69 5.47
C LEU A 30 -17.50 1.11 6.22
N ILE A 31 -17.78 0.27 7.21
CA ILE A 31 -16.74 -0.38 8.03
C ILE A 31 -16.31 -1.76 7.51
N ASN A 32 -16.96 -2.30 6.47
CA ASN A 32 -16.64 -3.62 5.92
C ASN A 32 -15.70 -3.51 4.71
N SER A 33 -14.79 -4.48 4.58
CA SER A 33 -13.90 -4.65 3.43
C SER A 33 -14.69 -5.00 2.15
N GLY A 34 -14.19 -4.59 0.98
CA GLY A 34 -14.84 -4.81 -0.31
C GLY A 34 -13.95 -4.40 -1.49
N PRO A 35 -14.35 -4.64 -2.76
CA PRO A 35 -13.46 -4.54 -3.93
C PRO A 35 -12.75 -3.19 -4.14
N GLY A 36 -13.29 -2.11 -3.56
CA GLY A 36 -12.73 -0.77 -3.67
C GLY A 36 -11.70 -0.40 -2.59
N ASP A 37 -11.49 -1.24 -1.57
CA ASP A 37 -10.55 -0.95 -0.49
C ASP A 37 -9.08 -1.08 -0.93
N GLY A 38 -8.79 -1.80 -2.02
CA GLY A 38 -7.44 -2.01 -2.57
C GLY A 38 -6.67 -0.73 -2.88
N PHE A 39 -7.38 0.39 -3.11
CA PHE A 39 -6.80 1.71 -3.35
C PHE A 39 -6.38 2.45 -2.06
N MET A 40 -6.80 1.96 -0.90
CA MET A 40 -6.50 2.57 0.39
C MET A 40 -5.15 2.09 0.95
N SER A 41 -4.61 2.86 1.90
CA SER A 41 -3.39 2.47 2.61
C SER A 41 -3.61 1.20 3.44
N PRO A 42 -2.56 0.39 3.70
CA PRO A 42 -2.71 -0.82 4.52
C PRO A 42 -3.26 -0.51 5.91
N ALA A 43 -2.81 0.58 6.54
CA ALA A 43 -3.29 1.01 7.85
C ALA A 43 -4.80 1.36 7.86
N PHE A 44 -5.35 1.87 6.76
CA PHE A 44 -6.78 2.09 6.64
C PHE A 44 -7.54 0.76 6.44
N GLN A 45 -7.02 -0.12 5.58
CA GLN A 45 -7.59 -1.44 5.31
C GLN A 45 -7.62 -2.31 6.58
N GLU A 46 -6.62 -2.21 7.47
CA GLU A 46 -6.59 -2.96 8.74
C GLU A 46 -7.76 -2.61 9.68
N GLY A 47 -8.27 -1.38 9.61
CA GLY A 47 -9.42 -0.93 10.39
C GLY A 47 -10.78 -1.40 9.86
N LEU A 48 -10.82 -2.02 8.68
CA LEU A 48 -12.04 -2.57 8.09
C LEU A 48 -12.32 -3.99 8.60
N VAL A 49 -13.58 -4.25 8.92
CA VAL A 49 -14.08 -5.58 9.27
C VAL A 49 -14.00 -6.49 8.05
N GLY A 50 -13.40 -7.66 8.22
CA GLY A 50 -13.22 -8.64 7.14
C GLY A 50 -12.04 -8.34 6.20
N SER A 51 -11.16 -7.41 6.56
CA SER A 51 -9.95 -7.13 5.79
C SER A 51 -9.03 -8.35 5.69
N GLU A 52 -8.54 -8.65 4.49
CA GLU A 52 -7.58 -9.73 4.27
C GLU A 52 -6.26 -9.50 5.03
N LEU A 53 -5.88 -8.24 5.22
CA LEU A 53 -4.69 -7.88 6.00
C LEU A 53 -4.86 -8.24 7.48
N ASN A 54 -6.02 -7.93 8.05
CA ASN A 54 -6.33 -8.23 9.44
C ASN A 54 -6.45 -9.75 9.64
N THR A 55 -7.25 -10.41 8.78
CA THR A 55 -7.55 -11.85 8.85
C THR A 55 -6.29 -12.74 8.72
N ASN A 56 -5.31 -12.33 7.90
CA ASN A 56 -4.09 -13.11 7.67
C ASN A 56 -2.87 -12.62 8.48
N SER A 57 -3.02 -11.59 9.31
CA SER A 57 -1.94 -11.10 10.17
C SER A 57 -1.73 -12.03 11.36
N SER A 58 -0.97 -13.09 11.16
CA SER A 58 -0.48 -13.95 12.24
C SER A 58 0.95 -13.59 12.63
N ALA A 59 1.29 -13.82 13.90
CA ALA A 59 2.67 -13.78 14.34
C ALA A 59 3.50 -14.77 13.52
N ILE A 60 4.55 -14.29 12.86
CA ILE A 60 5.42 -15.09 12.01
C ILE A 60 6.49 -15.73 12.92
N PRO A 61 6.48 -17.05 13.13
CA PRO A 61 7.46 -17.70 14.00
C PRO A 61 8.85 -17.66 13.36
N TYR A 62 9.89 -17.75 14.20
CA TYR A 62 11.25 -17.88 13.70
C TYR A 62 11.40 -19.14 12.82
N LEU A 63 12.15 -19.04 11.72
CA LEU A 63 12.32 -20.08 10.69
C LEU A 63 11.08 -20.42 9.86
N SER A 64 10.05 -19.57 9.84
CA SER A 64 8.95 -19.73 8.88
C SER A 64 9.39 -19.38 7.46
N ASP A 65 8.94 -20.18 6.50
CA ASP A 65 9.03 -19.83 5.09
C ASP A 65 7.97 -18.78 4.74
N ILE A 66 8.40 -17.62 4.24
CA ILE A 66 7.53 -16.49 3.89
C ILE A 66 7.78 -16.03 2.46
N VAL A 67 6.76 -15.44 1.85
CA VAL A 67 6.85 -14.88 0.50
C VAL A 67 6.47 -13.41 0.55
N PHE A 68 7.35 -12.55 0.02
CA PHE A 68 7.10 -11.12 -0.07
C PHE A 68 6.42 -10.77 -1.40
N LYS A 69 5.35 -9.98 -1.32
CA LYS A 69 4.67 -9.41 -2.49
C LYS A 69 4.76 -7.88 -2.45
N HIS A 70 5.18 -7.29 -3.55
CA HIS A 70 5.17 -5.85 -3.73
C HIS A 70 3.71 -5.37 -3.92
N LYS A 71 3.25 -4.44 -3.08
CA LYS A 71 1.84 -4.01 -3.04
C LYS A 71 1.33 -3.48 -4.39
N GLU A 72 2.04 -2.53 -4.99
CA GLU A 72 1.55 -1.82 -6.18
C GLU A 72 1.75 -2.63 -7.48
N LEU A 73 2.98 -3.06 -7.74
CA LEU A 73 3.32 -3.87 -8.92
C LEU A 73 2.74 -5.29 -8.90
N SER A 74 2.23 -5.76 -7.76
CA SER A 74 1.70 -7.12 -7.57
C SER A 74 2.70 -8.24 -7.95
N VAL A 75 4.00 -7.98 -7.85
CA VAL A 75 5.07 -8.95 -8.10
C VAL A 75 5.60 -9.56 -6.80
N TYR A 76 6.07 -10.80 -6.86
CA TYR A 76 6.68 -11.52 -5.75
C TYR A 76 8.20 -11.37 -5.79
N LEU A 77 8.81 -11.20 -4.62
CA LEU A 77 10.27 -11.24 -4.49
C LEU A 77 10.73 -12.67 -4.78
N HIS A 78 11.56 -12.83 -5.81
CA HIS A 78 12.01 -14.14 -6.27
C HIS A 78 13.51 -14.15 -6.55
N SER A 79 14.16 -15.24 -6.17
CA SER A 79 15.54 -15.56 -6.56
C SER A 79 15.56 -16.81 -7.43
N HIS A 80 16.38 -16.78 -8.47
CA HIS A 80 16.53 -17.89 -9.42
C HIS A 80 18.02 -18.12 -9.72
N LEU A 81 18.38 -19.22 -10.40
CA LEU A 81 19.78 -19.66 -10.53
C LEU A 81 20.65 -18.72 -11.38
N ASP A 82 20.04 -17.80 -12.13
CA ASP A 82 20.79 -16.87 -12.97
C ASP A 82 21.52 -15.82 -12.12
N LYS A 83 22.66 -15.36 -12.65
CA LYS A 83 23.55 -14.40 -11.99
C LYS A 83 23.61 -13.12 -12.80
N TYR A 84 23.91 -12.02 -12.13
CA TYR A 84 24.25 -10.79 -12.85
C TYR A 84 25.56 -10.97 -13.63
N PRO A 85 25.70 -10.36 -14.82
CA PRO A 85 26.95 -10.44 -15.56
C PRO A 85 28.07 -9.73 -14.78
N LEU A 86 29.28 -10.29 -14.84
CA LEU A 86 30.44 -9.70 -14.15
C LEU A 86 30.78 -8.32 -14.72
N ARG A 87 30.65 -8.16 -16.04
CA ARG A 87 30.86 -6.89 -16.76
C ARG A 87 29.68 -6.64 -17.69
N TYR A 88 29.19 -5.41 -17.69
CA TYR A 88 28.20 -4.92 -18.63
C TYR A 88 28.88 -4.23 -19.81
N ASP A 89 28.18 -4.08 -20.94
CA ASP A 89 28.70 -3.43 -22.15
C ASP A 89 29.06 -1.95 -21.94
N ASP A 90 28.48 -1.32 -20.92
CA ASP A 90 28.76 0.06 -20.51
C ASP A 90 29.96 0.20 -19.54
N GLY A 91 30.66 -0.90 -19.24
CA GLY A 91 31.84 -0.92 -18.39
C GLY A 91 31.56 -1.06 -16.88
N ARG A 92 30.30 -1.16 -16.45
CA ARG A 92 29.96 -1.45 -15.04
C ARG A 92 30.42 -2.87 -14.66
N ILE A 93 30.88 -3.03 -13.42
CA ILE A 93 31.32 -4.32 -12.86
C ILE A 93 30.38 -4.69 -11.72
N SER A 94 29.88 -5.92 -11.70
CA SER A 94 29.05 -6.45 -10.60
C SER A 94 29.79 -7.50 -9.78
N SER A 95 29.21 -7.92 -8.66
CA SER A 95 29.71 -9.06 -7.87
C SER A 95 29.45 -10.43 -8.52
N ALA A 96 28.77 -10.48 -9.67
CA ALA A 96 28.24 -11.70 -10.29
C ALA A 96 27.42 -12.57 -9.32
N GLY A 97 26.72 -11.90 -8.39
CA GLY A 97 25.81 -12.53 -7.44
C GLY A 97 24.53 -13.06 -8.10
N GLN A 98 23.76 -13.82 -7.33
CA GLN A 98 22.46 -14.35 -7.76
C GLN A 98 21.47 -13.20 -8.01
N GLN A 99 20.65 -13.34 -9.05
CA GLN A 99 19.61 -12.38 -9.35
C GLN A 99 18.44 -12.51 -8.37
N VAL A 100 17.99 -11.36 -7.88
CA VAL A 100 16.78 -11.21 -7.07
C VAL A 100 15.90 -10.18 -7.75
N THR A 101 14.73 -10.61 -8.24
CA THR A 101 13.85 -9.80 -9.09
C THR A 101 12.38 -10.01 -8.71
N GLY A 102 11.49 -9.20 -9.29
CA GLY A 102 10.04 -9.30 -9.10
C GLY A 102 9.38 -10.17 -10.16
N TYR A 103 8.77 -11.28 -9.77
CA TYR A 103 8.02 -12.18 -10.66
C TYR A 103 6.52 -11.99 -10.53
N ASN A 104 5.77 -12.04 -11.63
CA ASN A 104 4.31 -11.88 -11.63
C ASN A 104 3.53 -13.16 -11.26
N HIS A 105 4.22 -14.28 -11.08
CA HIS A 105 3.62 -15.56 -10.72
C HIS A 105 4.27 -16.12 -9.45
N PHE A 106 3.48 -16.87 -8.70
CA PHE A 106 3.94 -17.57 -7.52
C PHE A 106 4.71 -18.82 -7.94
N ARG A 107 6.00 -18.88 -7.59
CA ARG A 107 6.84 -20.07 -7.76
C ARG A 107 7.56 -20.29 -6.44
N LEU A 108 7.19 -21.38 -5.76
CA LEU A 108 7.96 -21.98 -4.68
C LEU A 108 9.11 -22.80 -5.27
#